data_AF-A0AAU6TSE8-F1
#
_entry.id   AF-A0AAU6TSE8-F1
#
_cell.length_a   1.000
_cell.length_b   1.000
_cell.length_c   1.000
_cell.angle_alpha   90.00
_cell.angle_beta   90.00
_cell.angle_gamma   90.00
#
_symmetry.space_group_name_H-M   'P 1'
#
loop_
_entity.id
_entity.type
_entity.pdbx_description
1 polymer ?
#
loop_
_entity_poly.entity_id
_entity_poly.type
_entity_poly.pdbx_seq_one_letter_code
_entity_poly.pdbx_strand_id
1 'polypeptide(L)' 'MEPWQPGQQLLTDFDIKLGRLAASVKNRPCTPADIKRSCDTADLLILLMMRQDQNEKRE' A
#
# COMPACT_ATOMS: atom_id res chain seq x y z
N MET A 1 24.01 -4.69 25.58
CA MET A 1 23.05 -3.70 25.02
C MET A 1 23.15 -2.48 25.91
N GLU A 2 23.50 -1.33 25.34
CA GLU A 2 23.50 -0.05 26.06
C GLU A 2 22.07 0.27 26.56
N PRO A 3 21.89 0.68 27.83
CA PRO A 3 20.60 1.16 28.32
C PRO A 3 20.19 2.44 27.61
N TRP A 4 18.91 2.55 27.26
CA TRP A 4 18.37 3.78 26.65
C TRP A 4 18.52 4.98 27.59
N GLN A 5 19.01 6.11 27.07
CA GLN A 5 19.22 7.35 27.83
C GLN A 5 18.10 8.37 27.59
N PRO A 6 17.67 9.12 28.62
CA PRO A 6 16.71 10.21 28.47
C PRO A 6 17.17 11.25 27.43
N GLY A 7 16.28 11.62 26.50
CA GLY A 7 16.57 12.56 25.41
C GLY A 7 17.04 11.90 24.11
N GLN A 8 17.33 10.59 24.14
CA GLN A 8 17.63 9.82 22.94
C GLN A 8 16.32 9.42 22.25
N GLN A 9 16.18 9.72 20.96
CA GLN A 9 14.98 9.37 20.20
C GLN A 9 14.84 7.85 20.12
N LEU A 10 13.89 7.29 20.88
CA LEU A 10 13.64 5.85 20.96
C LEU A 10 13.04 5.29 19.66
N LEU A 11 12.18 6.08 19.02
CA LEU A 11 11.49 5.74 17.78
C LEU A 11 11.95 6.69 16.69
N THR A 12 12.53 6.15 15.64
CA THR A 12 12.87 6.91 14.44
C THR A 12 11.61 7.41 13.74
N ASP A 13 11.77 8.36 12.83
CA ASP A 13 10.67 8.79 11.95
C ASP A 13 10.06 7.63 11.16
N PHE A 14 10.85 6.60 10.87
CA PHE A 14 10.37 5.38 10.23
C PHE A 14 9.41 4.61 11.14
N ASP A 15 9.78 4.41 12.41
CA ASP A 15 8.94 3.73 13.40
C ASP A 15 7.62 4.48 13.63
N ILE A 16 7.67 5.81 13.66
CA ILE A 16 6.48 6.67 13.80
C ILE A 16 5.56 6.53 12.58
N LYS A 17 6.13 6.54 11.36
CA LYS A 17 5.35 6.33 10.12
C LYS A 17 4.74 4.93 10.07
N LEU A 18 5.48 3.91 10.47
CA LEU A 18 5.01 2.53 10.54
C LEU A 18 3.86 2.40 11.56
N GLY A 19 3.99 3.01 12.73
CA GLY A 19 2.93 3.06 13.74
C GLY A 19 1.67 3.76 13.24
N ARG A 20 1.80 4.88 12.53
CA ARG A 20 0.67 5.61 11.90
C ARG A 20 -0.01 4.79 10.82
N LEU A 21 0.76 4.10 9.98
CA LEU A 21 0.24 3.20 8.95
C LEU A 21 -0.54 2.05 9.58
N ALA A 22 0.05 1.36 10.56
CA ALA A 22 -0.59 0.26 11.27
C ALA A 22 -1.88 0.71 11.98
N ALA A 23 -1.90 1.91 12.58
CA ALA A 23 -3.08 2.49 13.20
C ALA A 23 -4.17 2.87 12.17
N SER A 24 -3.79 3.44 11.03
CA SER A 24 -4.70 3.81 9.94
C SER A 24 -5.36 2.58 9.31
N VAL A 25 -4.60 1.50 9.14
CA VAL A 25 -5.08 0.24 8.58
C VAL A 25 -5.88 -0.59 9.60
N LYS A 26 -5.57 -0.48 10.90
CA LYS A 26 -6.25 -1.22 11.99
C LYS A 26 -7.77 -1.06 12.03
N ASN A 27 -8.30 0.05 11.53
CA ASN A 27 -9.74 0.36 11.61
C ASN A 27 -10.54 0.03 10.36
N ARG A 28 -9.91 -0.48 9.30
CA ARG A 28 -10.62 -0.89 8.09
C ARG A 28 -10.50 -2.40 7.94
N PRO A 29 -11.52 -3.17 8.39
CA PRO A 29 -11.54 -4.59 8.09
C PRO A 29 -11.54 -4.73 6.56
N CYS A 30 -10.45 -5.28 6.01
CA CYS A 30 -10.36 -5.60 4.60
C CYS A 30 -11.27 -6.80 4.38
N THR A 31 -12.47 -6.55 3.84
CA THR A 31 -13.42 -7.63 3.59
C THR A 31 -12.98 -8.41 2.35
N PRO A 32 -13.37 -9.68 2.21
CA PRO A 32 -13.19 -10.41 0.95
C PRO A 32 -13.73 -9.67 -0.28
N ALA A 33 -14.77 -8.83 -0.09
CA ALA A 33 -15.31 -7.98 -1.14
C ALA A 33 -14.36 -6.82 -1.52
N ASP A 34 -13.66 -6.22 -0.56
CA ASP A 34 -12.66 -5.18 -0.83
C ASP A 34 -11.46 -5.74 -1.60
N ILE A 35 -11.04 -6.96 -1.25
CA ILE A 35 -9.98 -7.69 -1.96
C ILE A 35 -10.43 -7.97 -3.40
N LYS A 36 -11.62 -8.56 -3.57
CA LYS A 36 -12.16 -8.86 -4.90
C LYS A 36 -12.28 -7.59 -5.75
N ARG A 37 -12.81 -6.51 -5.18
CA ARG A 37 -12.94 -5.23 -5.89
C ARG A 37 -11.59 -4.67 -6.34
N SER A 38 -10.57 -4.80 -5.49
CA SER A 38 -9.22 -4.37 -5.82
C SER A 38 -8.63 -5.20 -6.95
N CYS A 39 -8.80 -6.52 -6.92
CA CYS A 39 -8.40 -7.42 -8.00
C CYS A 39 -9.14 -7.10 -9.32
N ASP A 40 -10.47 -6.99 -9.28
CA ASP A 40 -11.27 -6.66 -10.47
C ASP A 40 -10.83 -5.31 -11.09
N THR A 41 -10.46 -4.34 -10.25
CA THR A 41 -9.96 -3.03 -10.71
C THR A 41 -8.57 -3.15 -11.34
N ALA A 42 -7.68 -3.94 -10.75
CA ALA A 42 -6.34 -4.19 -11.30
C ALA A 42 -6.42 -4.90 -12.66
N ASP A 43 -7.26 -5.94 -12.77
CA ASP A 43 -7.47 -6.67 -14.03
C ASP A 43 -8.01 -5.75 -15.13
N LEU A 44 -8.96 -4.87 -14.80
CA LEU A 44 -9.48 -3.87 -15.74
C LEU A 44 -8.39 -2.92 -16.23
N LEU A 45 -7.55 -2.40 -15.32
CA LEU A 45 -6.45 -1.51 -15.68
C LEU A 45 -5.44 -2.22 -16.59
N ILE A 46 -5.05 -3.45 -16.26
CA ILE A 46 -4.16 -4.27 -17.08
C ILE A 46 -4.77 -4.47 -18.48
N LEU A 47 -6.05 -4.82 -18.58
CA LEU A 47 -6.74 -4.98 -19.87
C LEU A 47 -6.75 -3.68 -20.69
N LEU A 48 -6.98 -2.54 -20.06
CA LEU A 48 -6.96 -1.24 -20.74
C LEU A 48 -5.57 -0.89 -21.25
N MET A 49 -4.53 -1.10 -20.43
CA MET A 49 -3.13 -0.89 -20.83
C MET A 49 -2.73 -1.80 -21.99
N MET A 50 -3.11 -3.07 -21.95
CA MET A 50 -2.84 -4.02 -23.04
C MET A 50 -3.57 -3.65 -24.34
N ARG A 51 -4.81 -3.15 -24.26
CA ARG A 51 -5.54 -2.67 -25.43
C ARG A 51 -4.92 -1.41 -26.02
N GLN A 52 -4.43 -0.50 -25.19
CA GLN A 52 -3.71 0.70 -25.65
C GLN A 52 -2.42 0.33 -26.39
N ASP A 53 -1.60 -0.57 -25.82
CA ASP A 53 -0.37 -1.07 -26.47
C ASP A 53 -0.66 -1.76 -27.82
N GLN A 54 -1.77 -2.49 -27.93
CA GLN A 54 -2.19 -3.10 -29.21
C GLN A 54 -2.62 -2.07 -30.27
N ASN A 55 -3.21 -0.95 -29.84
CA ASN A 55 -3.64 0.10 -30.77
C ASN A 55 -2.45 0.94 -31.25
N GLU A 56 -1.49 1.24 -30.36
CA GLU A 56 -0.26 1.97 -30.70
C GLU A 56 0.65 1.17 -31.65
N LYS A 57 0.69 -0.17 -31.56
CA LYS A 57 1.47 -1.03 -32.48
C LYS A 57 0.89 -1.16 -33.89
N ARG A 58 -0.32 -0.65 -34.13
CA ARG A 58 -1.04 -0.77 -35.40
C ARG A 58 -0.96 0.49 -36.28
N GLU A 59 -0.39 1.57 -35.75
CA GLU A 59 0.01 2.79 -36.46
C GLU A 59 1.50 2.75 -36.84
#